data_AF-A0A7K4M4P0-F1
#
_entry.id   AF-A0A7K4M4P0-F1
#
_cell.length_a   1.000
_cell.length_b   1.000
_cell.length_c   1.000
_cell.angle_alpha   90.00
_cell.angle_beta   90.00
_cell.angle_gamma   90.00
#
_symmetry.space_group_name_H-M   'P 1'
#
loop_
_entity.id
_entity.type
_entity.pdbx_description
1 polymer ?
#
loop_
_entity_poly.entity_id
_entity_poly.type
_entity_poly.pdbx_seq_one_letter_code
_entity_poly.pdbx_strand_id
1 'polypeptide(L)'
;NRAKLLNVGVKEALKDEEWDCLFLHDVDLIPENDHNLYTCDPWNPKHVSVAMNKFGYSLPYPQYFGGVSALTPDQYMKINGFPNEYWGWGGEDDDIATRVRLAGMKIARPPVSIGHYKMVKHKSDKGNEENPHRWAPRWARGAPARARAAADALATRARFDLLIRTQRMWTQDGMNSLTYTLLAKQLRPLYTNLTVDIGTDPRAGQARKGLVPGHEGHRYLSSSSLLRQEMLRKSPHA
;
A
#
# COMPACT_ATOMS: atom_id res chain seq x y z
N ASN A 1 0.83 -4.77 8.64
CA ASN A 1 0.95 -5.32 7.27
C ASN A 1 -0.46 -5.48 6.73
N ARG A 2 -0.93 -4.51 5.94
CA ARG A 2 -2.32 -4.42 5.49
C ARG A 2 -2.66 -5.49 4.45
N ALA A 3 -1.86 -5.57 3.38
CA ALA A 3 -2.08 -6.51 2.28
C ALA A 3 -2.11 -7.98 2.74
N LYS A 4 -1.21 -8.37 3.66
CA LYS A 4 -1.20 -9.73 4.21
C LYS A 4 -2.46 -10.05 5.03
N LEU A 5 -2.99 -9.10 5.80
CA LEU A 5 -4.25 -9.28 6.53
C LEU A 5 -5.46 -9.41 5.59
N LEU A 6 -5.44 -8.68 4.47
CA LEU A 6 -6.47 -8.80 3.44
C LEU A 6 -6.45 -10.19 2.78
N ASN A 7 -5.27 -10.73 2.47
CA ASN A 7 -5.11 -12.11 2.00
C ASN A 7 -5.68 -13.13 3.00
N VAL A 8 -5.39 -12.96 4.30
CA VAL A 8 -5.95 -13.82 5.36
C VAL A 8 -7.47 -13.75 5.38
N GLY A 9 -8.02 -12.54 5.33
CA GLY A 9 -9.47 -12.32 5.28
C GLY A 9 -10.13 -13.04 4.12
N VAL A 10 -9.56 -12.92 2.91
CA VAL A 10 -10.05 -13.65 1.73
C VAL A 10 -9.95 -15.16 1.93
N LYS A 11 -8.80 -15.67 2.41
CA LYS A 11 -8.61 -17.11 2.59
C LYS A 11 -9.56 -17.71 3.63
N GLU A 12 -9.88 -16.99 4.70
CA GLU A 12 -10.84 -17.47 5.70
C GLU A 12 -12.30 -17.30 5.24
N ALA A 13 -12.64 -16.21 4.54
CA ALA A 13 -14.00 -15.99 4.04
C ALA A 13 -14.41 -17.04 3.00
N LEU A 14 -13.50 -17.42 2.10
CA LEU A 14 -13.74 -18.46 1.09
C LEU A 14 -13.86 -19.89 1.67
N LYS A 15 -13.62 -20.09 2.96
CA LYS A 15 -13.93 -21.36 3.65
C LYS A 15 -15.36 -21.40 4.19
N ASP A 16 -15.97 -20.24 4.39
CA ASP A 16 -17.29 -20.14 5.03
C ASP A 16 -18.41 -20.26 4.01
N GLU A 17 -18.24 -19.64 2.85
CA GLU A 17 -19.28 -19.56 1.81
C GLU A 17 -18.65 -19.42 0.41
N GLU A 18 -19.46 -19.68 -0.61
CA GLU A 18 -19.15 -19.37 -2.01
C GLU A 18 -19.49 -17.90 -2.30
N TRP A 19 -18.48 -17.03 -2.18
CA TRP A 19 -18.65 -15.59 -2.42
C TRP A 19 -18.43 -15.23 -3.88
N ASP A 20 -19.36 -14.48 -4.50
CA ASP A 20 -19.18 -13.98 -5.87
C ASP A 20 -18.28 -12.74 -5.95
N CYS A 21 -18.15 -12.01 -4.84
CA CYS A 21 -17.46 -10.74 -4.81
C CYS A 21 -16.76 -10.48 -3.48
N LEU A 22 -15.50 -10.06 -3.56
CA LEU A 22 -14.65 -9.71 -2.43
C LEU A 22 -14.46 -8.20 -2.39
N PHE A 23 -14.87 -7.54 -1.30
CA PHE A 23 -14.55 -6.14 -1.02
C PHE A 23 -13.41 -6.05 -0.02
N LEU A 24 -12.33 -5.39 -0.43
CA LEU A 24 -11.10 -5.21 0.34
C LEU A 24 -11.06 -3.73 0.74
N HIS A 25 -11.26 -3.46 2.02
CA HIS A 25 -11.80 -2.18 2.45
C HIS A 25 -11.11 -1.64 3.71
N ASP A 26 -10.62 -0.41 3.66
CA ASP A 26 -10.12 0.28 4.85
C ASP A 26 -11.28 0.62 5.80
N VAL A 27 -11.11 0.32 7.09
CA VAL A 27 -12.19 0.49 8.10
C VAL A 27 -12.60 1.95 8.31
N ASP A 28 -11.75 2.90 7.93
CA ASP A 28 -11.94 4.33 8.12
C ASP A 28 -12.51 5.04 6.88
N LEU A 29 -12.81 4.34 5.80
CA LEU A 29 -13.38 4.92 4.58
C LEU A 29 -14.88 4.64 4.48
N ILE A 30 -15.71 5.67 4.42
CA ILE A 30 -17.17 5.51 4.30
C ILE A 30 -17.63 6.09 2.96
N PRO A 31 -18.41 5.36 2.13
CA PRO A 31 -18.95 5.91 0.89
C PRO A 31 -19.94 7.04 1.20
N GLU A 32 -19.84 8.14 0.45
CA GLU A 32 -20.74 9.30 0.61
C GLU A 32 -21.94 9.27 -0.34
N ASN A 33 -22.03 8.25 -1.20
CA ASN A 33 -23.10 8.08 -2.17
C ASN A 33 -23.50 6.60 -2.27
N ASP A 34 -24.78 6.30 -2.04
CA ASP A 34 -25.37 4.96 -2.08
C ASP A 34 -25.47 4.36 -3.49
N HIS A 35 -25.31 5.17 -4.54
CA HIS A 35 -25.18 4.70 -5.92
C HIS A 35 -23.81 4.08 -6.20
N ASN A 36 -22.85 4.21 -5.28
CA ASN A 36 -21.57 3.50 -5.38
C ASN A 36 -21.73 2.04 -4.95
N LEU A 37 -22.38 1.26 -5.80
CA LEU A 37 -22.80 -0.11 -5.46
C LEU A 37 -21.61 -1.01 -5.10
N TYR A 38 -21.79 -1.75 -4.01
CA TYR A 38 -20.83 -2.73 -3.48
C TYR A 38 -20.95 -4.06 -4.25
N THR A 39 -20.66 -3.99 -5.55
CA THR A 39 -20.64 -5.12 -6.46
C THR A 39 -19.35 -5.13 -7.26
N CYS A 40 -18.90 -6.34 -7.63
CA CYS A 40 -17.75 -6.54 -8.48
C CYS A 40 -18.11 -6.26 -9.94
N ASP A 41 -17.14 -5.76 -10.70
CA ASP A 41 -17.21 -5.79 -12.16
C ASP A 41 -16.72 -7.17 -12.61
N PRO A 42 -17.44 -7.89 -13.48
CA PRO A 42 -17.11 -9.27 -13.80
C PRO A 42 -15.86 -9.39 -14.70
N TRP A 43 -15.44 -8.32 -15.37
CA TRP A 43 -14.29 -8.33 -16.29
C TRP A 43 -13.01 -7.79 -15.64
N ASN A 44 -13.12 -6.86 -14.70
CA ASN A 44 -12.01 -6.07 -14.20
C ASN A 44 -12.11 -5.77 -12.70
N PRO A 45 -10.99 -5.83 -11.95
CA PRO A 45 -10.93 -5.30 -10.59
C PRO A 45 -11.43 -3.85 -10.50
N LYS A 46 -12.31 -3.58 -9.54
CA LYS A 46 -12.95 -2.28 -9.36
C LYS A 46 -12.25 -1.50 -8.24
N HIS A 47 -11.93 -0.23 -8.48
CA HIS A 47 -11.50 0.71 -7.45
C HIS A 47 -12.63 1.70 -7.19
N VAL A 48 -13.29 1.57 -6.04
CA VAL A 48 -14.52 2.33 -5.73
C VAL A 48 -14.24 3.63 -5.00
N SER A 49 -13.13 3.74 -4.26
CA SER A 49 -12.71 4.94 -3.53
C SER A 49 -11.96 5.94 -4.41
N VAL A 50 -12.58 6.36 -5.51
CA VAL A 50 -11.97 7.22 -6.55
C VAL A 50 -11.67 8.63 -6.05
N ALA A 51 -12.55 9.18 -5.21
CA ALA A 51 -12.50 10.56 -4.74
C ALA A 51 -12.60 10.60 -3.21
N MET A 52 -11.46 10.59 -2.53
CA MET A 52 -11.42 10.67 -1.06
C MET A 52 -11.22 12.11 -0.58
N ASN A 53 -11.92 12.50 0.49
CA ASN A 53 -11.80 13.82 1.11
C ASN A 53 -10.34 14.21 1.46
N LYS A 54 -9.53 13.25 1.92
CA LYS A 54 -8.12 13.49 2.30
C LYS A 54 -7.23 13.90 1.12
N PHE A 55 -7.67 13.61 -0.10
CA PHE A 55 -7.01 13.98 -1.35
C PHE A 55 -7.75 15.08 -2.10
N GLY A 56 -8.65 15.82 -1.42
CA GLY A 56 -9.44 16.87 -2.05
C GLY A 56 -10.40 16.34 -3.11
N TYR A 57 -10.98 15.15 -2.86
CA TYR A 57 -11.95 14.51 -3.77
C TYR A 57 -11.42 14.28 -5.19
N SER A 58 -10.11 14.08 -5.30
CA SER A 58 -9.43 13.83 -6.57
C SER A 58 -8.59 12.56 -6.49
N LEU A 59 -8.54 11.82 -7.60
CA LEU A 59 -7.71 10.63 -7.69
C LEU A 59 -6.23 11.04 -7.66
N PRO A 60 -5.40 10.50 -6.74
CA PRO A 60 -4.00 10.95 -6.61
C PRO A 60 -3.17 10.77 -7.88
N TYR A 61 -3.36 9.65 -8.59
CA TYR A 61 -2.75 9.34 -9.88
C TYR A 61 -3.50 8.18 -10.56
N PRO A 62 -3.38 8.00 -11.90
CA PRO A 62 -4.21 7.06 -12.66
C PRO A 62 -4.14 5.59 -12.23
N GLN A 63 -3.00 5.14 -11.69
CA GLN A 63 -2.80 3.77 -11.23
C GLN A 63 -3.09 3.58 -9.74
N TYR A 64 -3.62 4.59 -9.04
CA TYR A 64 -3.95 4.48 -7.62
C TYR A 64 -5.06 3.43 -7.39
N PHE A 65 -4.81 2.50 -6.47
CA PHE A 65 -5.71 1.37 -6.17
C PHE A 65 -5.87 1.11 -4.65
N GLY A 66 -5.56 2.12 -3.82
CA GLY A 66 -5.67 2.03 -2.37
C GLY A 66 -7.04 2.42 -1.83
N GLY A 67 -7.26 2.22 -0.54
CA GLY A 67 -8.55 2.51 0.10
C GLY A 67 -9.51 1.34 0.01
N VAL A 68 -10.38 1.35 -0.99
CA VAL A 68 -11.42 0.32 -1.20
C VAL A 68 -11.39 -0.20 -2.63
N SER A 69 -11.25 -1.51 -2.76
CA SER A 69 -11.31 -2.22 -4.03
C SER A 69 -12.23 -3.45 -3.96
N ALA A 70 -12.70 -3.88 -5.13
CA ALA A 70 -13.53 -5.06 -5.28
C ALA A 70 -13.00 -5.96 -6.39
N LEU A 71 -12.95 -7.26 -6.13
CA LEU A 71 -12.48 -8.29 -7.05
C LEU A 71 -13.37 -9.53 -6.93
N THR A 72 -13.68 -10.20 -8.03
CA THR A 72 -14.22 -11.56 -7.94
C THR A 72 -13.14 -12.50 -7.37
N PRO A 73 -13.49 -13.65 -6.75
CA PRO A 73 -12.48 -14.61 -6.32
C PRO A 73 -11.53 -15.02 -7.44
N ASP A 74 -12.04 -15.21 -8.66
CA ASP A 74 -11.22 -15.55 -9.83
C ASP A 74 -10.23 -14.45 -10.19
N GLN A 75 -10.67 -13.19 -10.19
CA GLN A 75 -9.77 -12.04 -10.43
C GLN A 75 -8.70 -11.96 -9.34
N TYR A 76 -9.07 -12.21 -8.08
CA TYR A 76 -8.16 -12.19 -6.95
C TYR A 76 -7.11 -13.30 -7.04
N MET A 77 -7.52 -14.53 -7.37
CA MET A 77 -6.60 -15.66 -7.55
C MET A 77 -5.72 -15.49 -8.79
N LYS A 78 -6.25 -14.90 -9.87
CA LYS A 78 -5.51 -14.62 -11.11
C LYS A 78 -4.32 -13.68 -10.89
N ILE A 79 -4.40 -12.78 -9.92
CA ILE A 79 -3.28 -11.89 -9.52
C ILE A 79 -2.40 -12.48 -8.41
N ASN A 80 -2.62 -13.76 -8.03
CA ASN A 80 -2.00 -14.39 -6.87
C ASN A 80 -2.28 -13.61 -5.57
N GLY A 81 -3.47 -13.01 -5.43
CA GLY A 81 -3.83 -12.08 -4.36
C GLY A 81 -2.83 -10.94 -4.16
N PHE A 82 -2.77 -10.43 -2.93
CA PHE A 82 -1.99 -9.25 -2.57
C PHE A 82 -0.59 -9.63 -2.07
N PRO A 83 0.40 -8.72 -2.10
CA PRO A 83 1.75 -9.04 -1.63
C PRO A 83 1.82 -9.20 -0.10
N ASN A 84 2.59 -10.17 0.40
CA ASN A 84 2.74 -10.41 1.83
C ASN A 84 3.92 -9.67 2.46
N GLU A 85 4.86 -9.16 1.66
CA GLU A 85 6.13 -8.61 2.16
C GLU A 85 6.09 -7.11 2.52
N TYR A 86 4.94 -6.44 2.41
CA TYR A 86 4.80 -5.02 2.76
C TYR A 86 4.52 -4.82 4.26
N TRP A 87 5.60 -4.74 5.03
CA TRP A 87 5.57 -4.34 6.43
C TRP A 87 5.82 -2.83 6.55
N GLY A 88 4.89 -2.10 7.16
CA GLY A 88 4.87 -0.63 7.20
C GLY A 88 3.94 -0.02 6.16
N TRP A 89 3.95 1.31 6.04
CA TRP A 89 3.04 2.03 5.14
C TRP A 89 3.63 2.22 3.74
N GLY A 90 2.90 1.79 2.71
CA GLY A 90 3.06 2.28 1.35
C GLY A 90 3.73 1.35 0.34
N GLY A 91 3.24 1.45 -0.90
CA GLY A 91 3.71 0.73 -2.08
C GLY A 91 2.91 -0.55 -2.38
N GLU A 92 2.20 -1.11 -1.41
CA GLU A 92 1.43 -2.33 -1.61
C GLU A 92 0.28 -2.12 -2.61
N ASP A 93 -0.39 -0.96 -2.57
CA ASP A 93 -1.48 -0.66 -3.50
C ASP A 93 -0.98 -0.50 -4.95
N ASP A 94 0.23 0.03 -5.13
CA ASP A 94 0.86 0.17 -6.45
C ASP A 94 1.36 -1.19 -6.99
N ASP A 95 1.82 -2.07 -6.10
CA ASP A 95 2.14 -3.47 -6.41
C ASP A 95 0.86 -4.18 -6.91
N ILE A 96 -0.24 -4.08 -6.17
CA ILE A 96 -1.53 -4.67 -6.55
C ILE A 96 -2.00 -4.14 -7.91
N ALA A 97 -1.98 -2.82 -8.13
CA ALA A 97 -2.33 -2.22 -9.42
C ALA A 97 -1.47 -2.76 -10.56
N THR A 98 -0.20 -3.05 -10.29
CA THR A 98 0.73 -3.63 -11.26
C THR A 98 0.40 -5.08 -11.55
N ARG A 99 0.04 -5.89 -10.54
CA ARG A 99 -0.42 -7.27 -10.72
C ARG A 99 -1.67 -7.34 -11.59
N VAL A 100 -2.65 -6.46 -11.35
CA VAL A 100 -3.86 -6.36 -12.19
C VAL A 100 -3.48 -6.19 -13.67
N ARG A 101 -2.55 -5.26 -13.95
CA ARG A 101 -2.05 -5.04 -15.32
C ARG A 101 -1.29 -6.24 -15.87
N LEU A 102 -0.42 -6.88 -15.08
CA LEU A 102 0.36 -8.05 -15.50
C LEU A 102 -0.51 -9.27 -15.78
N ALA A 103 -1.64 -9.41 -15.07
CA ALA A 103 -2.67 -10.41 -15.31
C ALA A 103 -3.58 -10.09 -16.51
N GLY A 104 -3.30 -9.01 -17.25
CA GLY A 104 -4.06 -8.59 -18.43
C GLY A 104 -5.41 -7.93 -18.14
N MET A 105 -5.64 -7.52 -16.89
CA MET A 105 -6.87 -6.83 -16.48
C MET A 105 -6.64 -5.31 -16.38
N LYS A 106 -7.73 -4.56 -16.35
CA LYS A 106 -7.73 -3.11 -16.13
C LYS A 106 -8.37 -2.78 -14.79
N ILE A 107 -8.22 -1.55 -14.33
CA ILE A 107 -8.91 -1.05 -13.15
C ILE A 107 -10.20 -0.37 -13.61
N ALA A 108 -11.35 -0.94 -13.24
CA ALA A 108 -12.66 -0.31 -13.41
C ALA A 108 -12.90 0.71 -12.30
N ARG A 109 -13.58 1.82 -12.61
CA ARG A 109 -13.90 2.89 -11.64
C ARG A 109 -15.30 3.43 -11.88
N PRO A 110 -16.08 3.70 -10.82
CA PRO A 110 -17.29 4.49 -10.96
C PRO A 110 -16.96 5.93 -11.39
N PRO A 111 -17.94 6.69 -11.91
CA PRO A 111 -17.80 8.13 -12.10
C PRO A 111 -17.36 8.82 -10.82
N VAL A 112 -16.55 9.88 -10.96
CA VAL A 112 -16.05 10.66 -9.81
C VAL A 112 -17.20 11.16 -8.95
N SER A 113 -18.31 11.62 -9.54
CA SER A 113 -19.52 12.07 -8.81
C SER A 113 -20.18 11.01 -7.93
N ILE A 114 -19.88 9.73 -8.13
CA ILE A 114 -20.42 8.59 -7.37
C ILE A 114 -19.36 8.04 -6.42
N GLY A 115 -18.09 7.96 -6.85
CA GLY A 115 -16.98 7.36 -6.10
C GLY A 115 -16.44 8.18 -4.92
N HIS A 116 -17.26 8.99 -4.26
CA HIS A 116 -16.87 9.82 -3.12
C HIS A 116 -16.77 8.99 -1.84
N TYR A 117 -15.68 9.22 -1.09
CA TYR A 117 -15.45 8.61 0.21
C TYR A 117 -14.98 9.62 1.25
N LYS A 118 -15.50 9.45 2.46
CA LYS A 118 -15.05 10.14 3.66
C LYS A 118 -14.09 9.27 4.45
N MET A 119 -12.87 9.76 4.68
CA MET A 119 -11.99 9.21 5.70
C MET A 119 -12.39 9.74 7.08
N VAL A 120 -12.75 8.82 7.98
CA VAL A 120 -12.94 9.06 9.41
C VAL A 120 -11.59 9.45 10.01
N LYS A 121 -11.56 10.58 10.73
CA LYS A 121 -10.30 11.09 11.29
C LYS A 121 -9.84 10.20 12.44
N HIS A 122 -8.60 9.73 12.38
CA HIS A 122 -7.93 9.03 13.46
C HIS A 122 -6.49 9.54 13.63
N LYS A 123 -5.88 9.28 14.79
CA LYS A 123 -4.44 9.54 14.98
C LYS A 123 -3.65 8.46 14.24
N SER A 124 -2.49 8.81 13.67
CA SER A 124 -1.61 7.81 13.07
C SER A 124 -1.14 6.80 14.13
N ASP A 125 -1.31 5.52 13.85
CA ASP A 125 -0.82 4.45 14.72
C ASP A 125 0.70 4.32 14.65
N LYS A 126 1.32 3.86 15.73
CA LYS A 126 2.76 3.56 15.77
C LYS A 126 3.09 2.46 14.74
N GLY A 127 4.11 2.66 13.90
CA GLY A 127 4.47 1.73 12.82
C GLY A 127 3.78 2.00 11.47
N ASN A 128 2.92 3.02 11.40
CA ASN A 128 2.31 3.54 10.16
C ASN A 128 2.90 4.92 9.79
N GLU A 129 4.18 5.17 10.08
CA GLU A 129 4.83 6.44 9.71
C GLU A 129 4.72 6.67 8.19
N GLU A 130 4.42 7.91 7.78
CA GLU A 130 4.32 8.26 6.36
C GLU A 130 5.62 7.90 5.64
N ASN A 131 5.52 7.03 4.63
CA ASN A 131 6.65 6.69 3.77
C ASN A 131 6.99 7.90 2.89
N PRO A 132 8.16 8.53 3.09
CA PRO A 132 8.54 9.76 2.38
C PRO A 132 8.80 9.51 0.88
N HIS A 133 8.86 8.25 0.45
CA HIS A 133 9.08 7.86 -0.94
C HIS A 133 7.78 7.58 -1.71
N ARG A 134 6.62 7.57 -1.02
CA ARG A 134 5.32 7.30 -1.66
C ARG A 134 4.72 8.55 -2.33
N TRP A 135 4.99 9.72 -1.76
CA TRP A 135 4.47 11.01 -2.20
C TRP A 135 5.61 12.03 -2.17
N ALA A 136 5.57 13.04 -3.05
CA ALA A 136 6.46 14.17 -2.90
C ALA A 136 6.20 14.85 -1.54
N PRO A 137 7.21 15.03 -0.67
CA PRO A 137 7.02 15.51 0.70
C PRO A 137 6.18 16.78 0.81
N ARG A 138 5.55 17.01 1.97
CA ARG A 138 4.50 18.04 2.13
C ARG A 138 5.04 19.43 1.91
N TRP A 139 6.29 19.62 2.31
CA TRP A 139 7.07 20.83 2.11
C TRP A 139 7.31 21.14 0.62
N ALA A 140 7.34 20.12 -0.26
CA ALA A 140 7.55 20.30 -1.69
C ALA A 140 6.40 21.06 -2.38
N ARG A 141 5.19 21.08 -1.78
CA ARG A 141 4.03 21.81 -2.32
C ARG A 141 4.18 23.34 -2.28
N GLY A 142 5.06 23.86 -1.42
CA GLY A 142 5.42 25.29 -1.35
C GLY A 142 6.88 25.58 -1.70
N ALA A 143 7.62 24.58 -2.18
CA ALA A 143 9.05 24.71 -2.48
C ALA A 143 9.29 25.33 -3.88
N PRO A 144 10.48 25.93 -4.11
CA PRO A 144 10.89 26.36 -5.44
C PRO A 144 10.83 25.20 -6.44
N ALA A 145 10.51 25.51 -7.70
CA ALA A 145 10.24 24.51 -8.75
C ALA A 145 11.32 23.41 -8.87
N ARG A 146 12.61 23.76 -8.71
CA ARG A 146 13.72 22.79 -8.71
C ARG A 146 13.66 21.78 -7.57
N ALA A 147 13.36 22.23 -6.36
CA ALA A 147 13.29 21.37 -5.18
C ALA A 147 12.04 20.46 -5.24
N ARG A 148 10.92 20.99 -5.76
CA ARG A 148 9.74 20.20 -6.07
C ARG A 148 10.01 19.13 -7.14
N ALA A 149 10.67 19.48 -8.23
CA ALA A 149 11.04 18.54 -9.29
C ALA A 149 11.96 17.41 -8.77
N ALA A 150 12.91 17.71 -7.87
CA ALA A 150 13.76 16.71 -7.26
C ALA A 150 12.98 15.74 -6.34
N ALA A 151 12.04 16.27 -5.55
CA ALA A 151 11.13 15.47 -4.72
C ALA A 151 10.22 14.56 -5.56
N ASP A 152 9.63 15.10 -6.64
CA ASP A 152 8.80 14.36 -7.58
C ASP A 152 9.61 13.25 -8.30
N ALA A 153 10.86 13.53 -8.68
CA ALA A 153 11.76 12.55 -9.29
C ALA A 153 12.14 11.42 -8.34
N LEU A 154 12.39 11.72 -7.05
CA LEU A 154 12.66 10.71 -6.02
C LEU A 154 11.47 9.78 -5.80
N ALA A 155 10.25 10.33 -5.70
CA ALA A 155 9.02 9.53 -5.58
C ALA A 155 8.79 8.68 -6.83
N THR A 156 9.07 9.23 -8.02
CA THR A 156 8.97 8.50 -9.29
C THR A 156 9.97 7.35 -9.36
N ARG A 157 11.21 7.55 -8.90
CA ARG A 157 12.24 6.50 -8.85
C ARG A 157 11.86 5.38 -7.90
N ALA A 158 11.44 5.71 -6.68
CA ALA A 158 11.01 4.71 -5.70
C ALA A 158 9.82 3.88 -6.22
N ARG A 159 8.89 4.53 -6.91
CA ARG A 159 7.79 3.85 -7.62
C ARG A 159 8.33 2.95 -8.74
N PHE A 160 9.31 3.37 -9.52
CA PHE A 160 9.89 2.54 -10.57
C PHE A 160 10.56 1.28 -10.00
N ASP A 161 11.37 1.42 -8.94
CA ASP A 161 12.02 0.29 -8.27
C ASP A 161 10.99 -0.72 -7.73
N LEU A 162 9.88 -0.21 -7.20
CA LEU A 162 8.73 -1.02 -6.79
C LEU A 162 8.12 -1.81 -7.94
N LEU A 163 7.87 -1.17 -9.10
CA LEU A 163 7.32 -1.84 -10.28
C LEU A 163 8.22 -2.98 -10.78
N ILE A 164 9.54 -2.76 -10.79
CA ILE A 164 10.52 -3.79 -11.17
C ILE A 164 10.49 -4.96 -10.18
N ARG A 165 10.40 -4.68 -8.87
CA ARG A 165 10.24 -5.72 -7.86
C ARG A 165 8.96 -6.52 -8.10
N THR A 166 7.83 -5.85 -8.30
CA THR A 166 6.55 -6.53 -8.55
C THR A 166 6.63 -7.44 -9.76
N GLN A 167 7.20 -6.98 -10.88
CA GLN A 167 7.36 -7.81 -12.09
C GLN A 167 8.12 -9.12 -11.84
N ARG A 168 9.08 -9.12 -10.92
CA ARG A 168 9.91 -10.30 -10.60
C ARG A 168 9.27 -11.21 -9.56
N MET A 169 8.56 -10.63 -8.60
CA MET A 169 8.17 -11.32 -7.36
C MET A 169 6.70 -11.71 -7.30
N TRP A 170 5.81 -11.12 -8.09
CA TRP A 170 4.36 -11.29 -7.88
C TRP A 170 3.85 -12.73 -8.01
N THR A 171 4.53 -13.57 -8.79
CA THR A 171 4.22 -15.01 -8.91
C THR A 171 4.73 -15.83 -7.72
N GLN A 172 5.62 -15.30 -6.90
CA GLN A 172 6.24 -15.96 -5.74
C GLN A 172 5.76 -15.39 -4.40
N ASP A 173 5.34 -14.12 -4.37
CA ASP A 173 4.78 -13.46 -3.19
C ASP A 173 3.29 -13.19 -3.38
N GLY A 174 2.42 -13.88 -2.64
CA GLY A 174 0.98 -13.72 -2.76
C GLY A 174 0.17 -14.76 -1.98
N MET A 175 -0.99 -15.14 -2.49
CA MET A 175 -1.83 -16.19 -1.89
C MET A 175 -1.10 -17.53 -1.79
N ASN A 176 -0.24 -17.85 -2.76
CA ASN A 176 0.57 -19.06 -2.76
C ASN A 176 1.66 -19.12 -1.66
N SER A 177 2.09 -17.97 -1.13
CA SER A 177 3.11 -17.88 -0.07
C SER A 177 2.56 -17.37 1.26
N LEU A 178 1.23 -17.27 1.38
CA LEU A 178 0.56 -16.75 2.56
C LEU A 178 0.73 -17.69 3.77
N THR A 179 1.46 -17.21 4.77
CA THR A 179 1.67 -17.87 6.07
C THR A 179 1.04 -17.08 7.22
N TYR A 180 0.27 -17.76 8.07
CA TYR A 180 -0.33 -17.20 9.28
C TYR A 180 -0.86 -18.34 10.18
N THR A 181 -1.14 -18.02 11.43
CA THR A 181 -1.84 -18.88 12.40
C THR A 181 -3.16 -18.21 12.78
N LEU A 182 -4.27 -18.93 12.67
CA LEU A 182 -5.57 -18.46 13.17
C LEU A 182 -5.62 -18.67 14.69
N LEU A 183 -5.71 -17.57 15.45
CA LEU A 183 -5.76 -17.60 16.91
C LEU A 183 -7.20 -17.64 17.43
N ALA A 184 -8.09 -16.88 16.81
CA ALA A 184 -9.50 -16.86 17.16
C ALA A 184 -10.39 -16.48 15.98
N LYS A 185 -11.59 -17.07 15.95
CA LYS A 185 -12.70 -16.69 15.06
C LYS A 185 -13.94 -16.45 15.90
N GLN A 186 -14.41 -15.21 15.97
CA GLN A 186 -15.54 -14.82 16.80
C GLN A 186 -16.67 -14.27 15.92
N LEU A 187 -17.80 -14.97 15.90
CA LEU A 187 -19.00 -14.47 15.24
C LEU A 187 -19.65 -13.41 16.13
N ARG A 188 -19.84 -12.20 15.60
CA ARG A 188 -20.58 -11.11 16.24
C ARG A 188 -21.86 -10.83 15.45
N PRO A 189 -22.86 -10.18 16.05
CA PRO A 189 -24.13 -9.90 15.36
C PRO A 189 -23.99 -9.14 14.03
N LEU A 190 -22.93 -8.35 13.85
CA LEU A 190 -22.74 -7.50 12.67
C LEU A 190 -21.49 -7.84 11.84
N TYR A 191 -20.60 -8.71 12.33
CA TYR A 191 -19.35 -9.05 11.65
C TYR A 191 -18.71 -10.31 12.25
N THR A 192 -17.84 -10.95 11.49
CA THR A 192 -16.94 -12.00 12.03
C THR A 192 -15.58 -11.39 12.30
N ASN A 193 -15.06 -11.55 13.51
CA ASN A 193 -13.72 -11.13 13.88
C ASN A 193 -12.74 -12.29 13.77
N LEU A 194 -11.68 -12.09 13.00
CA LEU A 194 -10.56 -13.02 12.89
C LEU A 194 -9.35 -12.40 13.59
N THR A 195 -8.82 -13.09 14.60
CA THR A 195 -7.54 -12.75 15.22
C THR A 195 -6.49 -13.73 14.71
N VAL A 196 -5.43 -13.20 14.10
CA VAL A 196 -4.41 -13.99 13.42
C VAL A 196 -3.01 -13.54 13.79
N ASP A 197 -2.09 -14.49 13.88
CA ASP A 197 -0.66 -14.24 13.90
C ASP A 197 -0.12 -14.34 12.47
N ILE A 198 0.39 -13.23 11.94
CA ILE A 198 0.97 -13.15 10.59
C ILE A 198 2.50 -13.17 10.59
N GLY A 199 3.12 -13.42 11.74
CA GLY A 199 4.56 -13.31 11.96
C GLY A 199 5.04 -11.86 12.14
N THR A 200 6.36 -11.68 12.14
CA THR A 200 7.02 -10.38 12.34
C THR A 200 7.72 -9.90 11.08
N ASP A 201 7.93 -8.58 10.96
CA ASP A 201 8.76 -8.01 9.89
C ASP A 201 10.20 -8.56 9.99
N PRO A 202 10.68 -9.32 8.98
CA PRO A 202 12.04 -9.88 8.99
C PRO A 202 13.13 -8.79 9.05
N ARG A 203 12.82 -7.55 8.67
CA ARG A 203 13.75 -6.41 8.70
C ARG A 203 13.87 -5.77 10.10
N ALA A 204 12.90 -5.97 10.98
CA ALA A 204 12.92 -5.42 12.33
C ALA A 204 14.09 -5.97 13.18
N GLY A 205 14.52 -7.22 12.91
CA GLY A 205 15.68 -7.84 13.55
C GLY A 205 17.03 -7.34 13.03
N GLN A 206 17.09 -6.86 11.78
CA GLN A 206 18.34 -6.36 11.17
C GLN A 206 18.71 -4.97 11.70
N ALA A 207 17.72 -4.13 12.01
CA ALA A 207 17.96 -2.81 12.62
C ALA A 207 18.60 -2.89 14.01
N ARG A 208 18.39 -4.00 14.75
CA ARG A 208 18.98 -4.21 16.08
C ARG A 208 20.39 -4.83 16.06
N LYS A 209 20.79 -5.50 14.96
CA LYS A 209 22.13 -6.11 14.82
C LYS A 209 23.23 -5.13 14.37
N GLY A 210 22.89 -3.86 14.11
CA GLY A 210 23.85 -2.81 13.70
C GLY A 210 24.57 -2.08 14.84
N LEU A 211 24.31 -2.43 16.10
CA LEU A 211 24.99 -1.85 17.27
C LEU A 211 25.85 -2.94 17.94
N VAL A 212 27.05 -3.14 17.39
CA VAL A 212 28.13 -3.88 18.06
C VAL A 212 28.96 -2.87 18.87
N PRO A 213 29.19 -3.06 20.18
CA PRO A 213 30.09 -2.22 20.94
C PRO A 213 31.55 -2.60 20.68
N GLY A 214 32.37 -1.61 20.27
CA GLY A 214 33.82 -1.66 20.39
C GLY A 214 34.60 -2.26 19.21
N HIS A 215 35.08 -1.40 18.31
CA HIS A 215 36.49 -1.36 17.90
C HIS A 215 36.73 -0.09 17.07
N GLU A 216 37.77 0.67 17.43
CA GLU A 216 38.24 1.84 16.68
C GLU A 216 38.68 1.45 15.26
N GLY A 217 38.36 2.30 14.27
CA GLY A 217 39.00 2.27 12.95
C GLY A 217 38.03 2.23 11.76
N HIS A 218 37.99 3.34 11.03
CA HIS A 218 37.44 3.53 9.66
C HIS A 218 35.92 3.59 9.47
N ARG A 219 35.42 4.84 9.44
CA ARG A 219 34.08 5.20 8.94
C ARG A 219 33.98 4.92 7.44
N TYR A 220 33.21 3.90 7.06
CA TYR A 220 32.61 3.86 5.73
C TYR A 220 31.33 4.71 5.74
N LEU A 221 31.40 5.88 5.11
CA LEU A 221 30.25 6.75 4.89
C LEU A 221 29.33 6.10 3.86
N SER A 222 28.09 5.82 4.27
CA SER A 222 27.00 5.46 3.35
C SER A 222 26.82 6.57 2.30
N SER A 223 26.58 6.17 1.05
CA SER A 223 26.28 7.05 -0.09
C SER A 223 25.23 8.13 0.19
N SER A 224 24.30 7.91 1.12
CA SER A 224 23.30 8.92 1.53
C SER A 224 23.86 10.03 2.43
N SER A 225 24.93 9.76 3.19
CA SER A 225 25.57 10.73 4.08
C SER A 225 26.50 11.69 3.34
N LEU A 226 27.16 11.21 2.28
CA LEU A 226 27.98 12.03 1.37
C LEU A 226 27.12 13.05 0.64
N LEU A 227 25.95 12.63 0.14
CA LEU A 227 24.98 13.52 -0.53
C LEU A 227 24.47 14.64 0.39
N ARG A 228 24.33 14.35 1.70
CA ARG A 228 23.87 15.34 2.70
C ARG A 228 24.95 16.37 3.03
N GLN A 229 26.23 15.99 3.07
CA GLN A 229 27.34 16.94 3.27
C GLN A 229 27.60 17.79 2.03
N GLU A 230 27.37 17.24 0.84
CA GLU A 230 27.57 17.95 -0.43
C GLU A 230 26.48 19.00 -0.69
N MET A 231 25.24 18.75 -0.23
CA MET A 231 24.14 19.73 -0.31
C MET A 231 24.22 20.87 0.71
N LEU A 232 24.99 20.72 1.80
CA LEU A 232 25.21 21.79 2.80
C LEU A 232 26.38 22.71 2.45
N ARG A 233 27.19 22.38 1.42
CA ARG A 233 28.39 23.15 1.03
C ARG A 233 28.18 24.15 -0.10
N LYS A 234 26.95 24.35 -0.59
CA LYS A 234 26.67 25.40 -1.59
C LYS A 234 25.54 26.31 -1.12
N SER A 235 25.92 27.35 -0.37
CA SER A 235 25.25 28.65 -0.47
C SER A 235 26.13 29.58 -1.31
N PRO A 236 25.55 30.37 -2.23
CA PRO A 236 26.31 31.24 -3.11
C PRO A 236 26.50 32.66 -2.52
N HIS A 237 27.68 33.21 -2.83
CA HIS A 237 28.09 34.63 -2.86
C HIS A 237 28.36 35.38 -1.55
N ALA A 238 29.64 35.74 -1.34
CA ALA A 238 30.18 37.00 -1.84
C ALA A 238 31.48 36.72 -2.61
#